data_AF-A0A1G0M7V7-F1
#
_entry.id   AF-A0A1G0M7V7-F1
#
_cell.length_a   1.000
_cell.length_b   1.000
_cell.length_c   1.000
_cell.angle_alpha   90.00
_cell.angle_beta   90.00
_cell.angle_gamma   90.00
#
_symmetry.space_group_name_H-M   'P 1'
#
loop_
_entity.id
_entity.type
_entity.pdbx_description
1 polymer ?
#
loop_
_entity_poly.entity_id
_entity_poly.type
_entity_poly.pdbx_seq_one_letter_code
_entity_poly.pdbx_strand_id
1 'polypeptide(L)' 'MRQTGHWICEQPLSSAAFSELLLDVIDRLDVNQALKDVAPFVKDQQMLTIWSRDFFRDVASRIRVEV' A
#
# COMPACT_ATOMS: atom_id res chain seq x y z
N MET A 1 0.23 -8.43 10.93
CA MET A 1 0.80 -9.36 9.92
C MET A 1 1.22 -10.70 10.51
N ARG A 2 2.23 -10.83 11.39
CA ARG A 2 2.44 -12.10 12.17
C ARG A 2 1.41 -12.31 13.27
N GLN A 3 1.12 -11.26 14.05
CA GLN A 3 0.20 -11.32 15.19
C GLN A 3 -1.27 -11.55 14.79
N THR A 4 -1.61 -11.24 13.54
CA THR A 4 -2.92 -11.49 12.93
C THR A 4 -2.93 -12.76 12.05
N GLY A 5 -1.86 -13.56 12.08
CA GLY A 5 -1.73 -14.82 11.32
C GLY A 5 -1.55 -14.67 9.81
N HIS A 6 -1.52 -13.44 9.27
CA HIS A 6 -1.44 -13.18 7.83
C HIS A 6 -0.03 -13.38 7.23
N TRP A 7 1.01 -13.40 8.06
CA TRP A 7 2.39 -13.73 7.67
C TRP A 7 2.81 -15.01 8.37
N ILE A 8 2.80 -16.11 7.62
CA ILE A 8 2.98 -17.49 8.14
C ILE A 8 4.45 -17.95 8.05
N CYS A 9 5.30 -17.18 7.36
CA CYS A 9 6.70 -17.54 7.18
C CYS A 9 7.48 -17.39 8.50
N GLU A 10 8.21 -18.43 8.90
CA GLU A 10 9.08 -18.45 10.08
C GLU A 10 10.30 -17.53 9.93
N GLN A 11 10.67 -17.22 8.69
CA GLN A 11 11.73 -16.28 8.38
C GLN A 11 11.25 -14.82 8.56
N PRO A 12 12.17 -13.90 8.95
CA PRO A 12 11.89 -12.47 8.95
C PRO A 12 11.37 -12.02 7.59
N LEU A 13 10.47 -11.03 7.58
CA LEU A 13 9.98 -10.44 6.34
C LEU A 13 11.16 -9.79 5.61
N SER A 14 11.57 -10.40 4.49
CA SER A 14 12.65 -9.84 3.66
C SER A 14 12.16 -8.60 2.92
N SER A 15 13.08 -7.72 2.51
CA SER A 15 12.76 -6.55 1.70
C SER A 15 12.04 -6.93 0.38
N ALA A 16 12.45 -8.04 -0.24
CA ALA A 16 11.80 -8.55 -1.45
C ALA A 16 10.35 -8.98 -1.17
N ALA A 17 10.14 -9.79 -0.13
CA ALA A 17 8.81 -10.25 0.25
C ALA A 17 7.89 -9.10 0.68
N PHE A 18 8.43 -8.09 1.36
CA PHE A 18 7.70 -6.85 1.68
C PHE A 18 7.24 -6.15 0.40
N SER A 19 8.14 -5.98 -0.57
CA SER A 19 7.85 -5.29 -1.82
C SER A 19 6.79 -6.03 -2.64
N GLU A 20 6.91 -7.36 -2.76
CA GLU A 20 5.92 -8.20 -3.43
C GLU A 20 4.53 -8.08 -2.79
N LEU A 21 4.44 -8.22 -1.47
CA LEU A 21 3.17 -8.11 -0.75
C LEU A 21 2.54 -6.73 -0.91
N LEU A 22 3.34 -5.66 -0.82
CA LEU A 22 2.85 -4.30 -0.96
C LEU A 22 2.29 -4.04 -2.36
N LEU A 23 3.00 -4.48 -3.40
CA LEU A 23 2.53 -4.37 -4.78
C LEU A 23 1.26 -5.19 -5.02
N ASP A 24 1.18 -6.39 -4.46
CA ASP A 24 -0.02 -7.24 -4.54
C ASP A 24 -1.25 -6.59 -3.91
N VAL A 25 -1.07 -5.92 -2.77
CA VAL A 25 -2.15 -5.17 -2.11
C VAL A 25 -2.59 -3.98 -2.96
N ILE A 26 -1.64 -3.21 -3.49
CA ILE A 26 -1.93 -2.08 -4.39
C ILE A 26 -2.70 -2.55 -5.63
N ASP A 27 -2.39 -3.74 -6.14
CA ASP A 27 -3.07 -4.33 -7.29
C ASP A 27 -4.49 -4.84 -7.02
N ARG A 28 -4.83 -5.12 -5.77
CA ARG A 28 -6.18 -5.53 -5.40
C ARG A 28 -7.02 -4.37 -4.91
N LEU A 29 -6.39 -3.22 -4.61
CA LEU A 29 -7.08 -2.03 -4.15
C LEU A 29 -7.98 -1.45 -5.24
N ASP A 30 -9.26 -1.25 -4.90
CA ASP A 30 -10.14 -0.34 -5.61
C ASP A 30 -9.90 1.09 -5.09
N VAL A 31 -9.11 1.85 -5.85
CA VAL A 31 -8.74 3.23 -5.49
C VAL A 31 -9.96 4.14 -5.48
N ASN A 32 -10.97 3.89 -6.33
CA ASN A 32 -12.18 4.71 -6.35
C ASN A 32 -13.04 4.50 -5.10
N GLN A 33 -13.10 3.27 -4.60
CA GLN A 33 -13.77 2.99 -3.34
C GLN A 33 -13.01 3.61 -2.18
N ALA A 34 -11.69 3.42 -2.11
CA ALA A 34 -10.85 4.02 -1.08
C ALA A 34 -10.96 5.55 -1.04
N LEU A 35 -11.03 6.19 -2.21
CA LEU A 35 -11.24 7.64 -2.33
C LEU A 35 -12.55 8.10 -1.66
N LYS A 36 -13.65 7.38 -1.85
CA LYS A 36 -14.94 7.71 -1.21
C LYS A 36 -14.85 7.59 0.31
N ASP A 37 -14.13 6.59 0.80
CA ASP A 37 -13.99 6.33 2.23
C ASP A 37 -13.14 7.41 2.92
N VAL A 38 -12.09 7.91 2.25
CA VAL A 38 -11.17 8.90 2.83
C VAL A 38 -11.56 10.35 2.55
N ALA A 39 -12.27 10.64 1.45
CA ALA A 39 -12.63 12.00 1.04
C ALA A 39 -13.30 12.87 2.13
N PRO A 40 -14.18 12.34 3.01
CA PRO A 40 -14.76 13.12 4.10
C PRO A 40 -13.75 13.62 5.15
N PHE A 41 -12.58 12.97 5.24
CA PHE A 41 -11.56 13.24 6.26
C PHE A 41 -10.39 14.07 5.75
N VAL A 42 -10.33 14.34 4.43
CA VAL A 42 -9.25 15.11 3.81
C VAL A 42 -9.72 16.54 3.55
N LYS A 43 -9.04 17.51 4.18
CA LYS A 43 -9.38 18.93 4.08
C LYS A 43 -9.24 19.49 2.66
N ASP A 44 -8.19 19.08 1.94
CA ASP A 44 -7.94 19.47 0.55
C ASP A 44 -8.15 18.29 -0.39
N GLN A 45 -9.34 18.23 -1.00
CA GLN A 45 -9.69 17.15 -1.92
C GLN A 45 -8.90 17.18 -3.23
N GLN A 46 -8.24 18.29 -3.58
CA GLN A 46 -7.39 18.31 -4.78
C GLN A 46 -6.20 17.36 -4.63
N MET A 47 -5.71 17.15 -3.41
CA MET A 47 -4.63 16.19 -3.13
C MET A 47 -5.01 14.74 -3.44
N LEU A 48 -6.31 14.43 -3.50
CA LEU A 48 -6.81 13.10 -3.84
C LEU A 48 -6.82 12.83 -5.35
N THR A 49 -6.72 13.87 -6.18
CA THR A 49 -6.81 13.71 -7.65
C THR A 49 -5.64 12.95 -8.25
N ILE A 50 -4.48 12.95 -7.59
CA ILE A 50 -3.30 12.19 -8.04
C ILE A 50 -3.39 10.70 -7.69
N TRP A 51 -4.34 10.31 -6.84
CA TRP A 51 -4.45 8.94 -6.35
C TRP A 51 -4.89 8.03 -7.49
N SER A 52 -3.96 7.18 -7.89
CA SER A 52 -4.15 6.13 -8.88
C SER A 52 -3.32 4.94 -8.47
N ARG A 53 -3.65 3.77 -9.01
CA ARG A 53 -2.87 2.56 -8.78
C ARG A 53 -1.40 2.76 -9.17
N ASP A 54 -1.16 3.40 -10.31
CA ASP A 54 0.19 3.67 -10.80
C ASP A 54 0.96 4.62 -9.89
N PHE A 55 0.30 5.66 -9.37
CA PHE A 55 0.88 6.54 -8.38
C PHE A 55 1.31 5.77 -7.12
N PHE A 56 0.44 4.89 -6.60
CA PHE A 56 0.78 4.07 -5.45
C PHE A 56 1.94 3.09 -5.73
N ARG A 57 2.00 2.49 -6.92
CA ARG A 57 3.14 1.64 -7.32
C ARG A 57 4.44 2.42 -7.39
N ASP A 58 4.42 3.62 -7.98
CA ASP A 58 5.59 4.49 -8.07
C ASP A 58 6.09 4.88 -6.67
N VAL A 59 5.19 5.29 -5.78
CA VAL A 59 5.55 5.58 -4.38
C VAL A 59 6.10 4.34 -3.68
N ALA A 60 5.48 3.18 -3.84
CA ALA A 60 5.93 1.92 -3.25
C ALA A 60 7.35 1.55 -3.69
N SER A 61 7.70 1.79 -4.97
CA SER A 61 9.04 1.52 -5.51
C SER A 61 10.15 2.36 -4.87
N ARG A 62 9.81 3.48 -4.23
CA ARG A 62 10.76 4.39 -3.58
C ARG A 62 11.00 4.06 -2.11
N ILE A 63 10.22 3.15 -1.53
CA ILE A 63 10.38 2.73 -0.13
C ILE A 63 11.69 1.95 -0.01
N ARG A 64 12.55 2.39 0.90
CA ARG A 64 13.79 1.69 1.25
C ARG A 64 13.58 0.95 2.56
N VAL A 65 13.88 -0.35 2.57
CA VAL A 65 13.88 -1.16 3.79
C VAL A 65 15.33 -1.26 4.25
N GLU A 66 15.65 -0.64 5.38
CA GLU A 66 16.94 -0.81 6.03
C GLU A 66 16.90 -2.10 6.86
N VAL A 67 17.93 -2.93 6.73
CA VAL A 67 18.06 -4.26 7.37
C VAL A 67 19.07 -4.17 8.51
#